data_AF-A0ABD3M6K5-F1
#
_entry.id   AF-A0ABD3M6K5-F1
#
_cell.length_a   1.000
_cell.length_b   1.000
_cell.length_c   1.000
_cell.angle_alpha   90.00
_cell.angle_beta   90.00
_cell.angle_gamma   90.00
#
_symmetry.space_group_name_H-M   'P 1'
#
loop_
_entity.id
_entity.type
_entity.pdbx_description
1 polymer ?
#
loop_
_entity_poly.entity_id
_entity_poly.type
_entity_poly.pdbx_seq_one_letter_code
_entity_poly.pdbx_strand_id
1 'polypeptide(L)'
;MMTANHSILASFLLVFILCLGSAQDLSCENCRGGNLKCIGDTTLQSVTDEDCSICLKSGTKWTWPCSVEGLCWCWDSTKPKFKPPPASQYEEAEMRPCDIFTEEMFNVTAPNAIHPYTYQGLCETIDMINERYDEKIFKMGTLEQQKNEWAAFLGHTTHESAQYTAAREALMCARTVEVASGTYCRPCANDNFDWEDRYCEISLVANGQYFEQYCDKIVTPPHGCVCGPTTEVDNEELKGLMNPNFAYFGRGAIQLSWNANYIKASQVLAESADTLCSQPDLVATEPKYAWGTAIWFWLFHKPTADASTCHIQSLEGSFGGSLNVINGGLECPADPMGYHAEAIVTRLRYYCIAATIVGVQRLLDFEGCEGLSSAFEECVTTGYCPECNDWYLISKTELEVEPTVVPAPEGPTSPPVPFRSWADDSWMNSIQRSDSSVRTRKVALITMGSILLSSVLLSVVL
;
A
#
# COMPACT_ATOMS: atom_id res chain seq x y z
N MET A 1 -27.15 -12.71 62.57
CA MET A 1 -28.13 -13.49 61.78
C MET A 1 -28.08 -12.98 60.35
N MET A 2 -27.88 -13.90 59.42
CA MET A 2 -27.68 -13.70 57.98
C MET A 2 -28.95 -13.22 57.28
N THR A 3 -28.78 -12.39 56.24
CA THR A 3 -29.37 -12.61 54.92
C THR A 3 -28.47 -11.98 53.85
N ALA A 4 -28.11 -12.78 52.84
CA ALA A 4 -27.36 -12.43 51.62
C ALA A 4 -28.23 -11.54 50.68
N ASN A 5 -27.77 -10.86 49.62
CA ASN A 5 -26.93 -11.33 48.51
C ASN A 5 -26.58 -10.15 47.55
N HIS A 6 -25.41 -10.26 46.94
CA HIS A 6 -25.01 -9.87 45.56
C HIS A 6 -24.84 -8.39 45.12
N SER A 7 -23.55 -8.00 45.08
CA SER A 7 -22.81 -7.59 43.87
C SER A 7 -23.26 -6.36 43.09
N ILE A 8 -22.90 -5.16 43.57
CA ILE A 8 -22.67 -3.98 42.70
C ILE A 8 -21.53 -3.19 43.35
N LEU A 9 -20.28 -3.44 42.96
CA LEU A 9 -19.11 -2.58 43.23
C LEU A 9 -17.93 -3.05 42.37
N ALA A 10 -18.08 -2.98 41.05
CA ALA A 10 -16.97 -3.07 40.10
C ALA A 10 -17.45 -2.50 38.75
N SER A 11 -17.36 -1.18 38.57
CA SER A 11 -17.37 -0.51 37.25
C SER A 11 -17.14 1.00 37.42
N PHE A 12 -16.02 1.37 38.04
CA PHE A 12 -15.42 2.70 37.91
C PHE A 12 -13.92 2.56 38.20
N LEU A 13 -13.27 1.68 37.44
CA LEU A 13 -11.84 1.81 37.18
C LEU A 13 -11.76 2.13 35.70
N LEU A 14 -11.52 3.41 35.40
CA LEU A 14 -11.04 3.83 34.10
C LEU A 14 -9.94 2.87 33.69
N VAL A 15 -10.09 2.30 32.49
CA VAL A 15 -9.04 1.64 31.75
C VAL A 15 -7.98 2.71 31.44
N PHE A 16 -7.13 2.99 32.42
CA PHE A 16 -5.78 3.51 32.24
C PHE A 16 -4.86 2.30 32.35
N ILE A 17 -4.93 1.43 31.33
CA ILE A 17 -3.97 0.35 31.15
C ILE A 17 -3.33 0.58 29.79
N LEU A 18 -2.13 1.17 29.87
CA LEU A 18 -0.99 0.98 28.97
C LEU A 18 -1.10 1.63 27.58
N CYS A 19 -1.11 2.96 27.54
CA CYS A 19 -0.13 3.64 26.68
C CYS A 19 1.26 3.51 27.33
N LEU A 20 1.83 2.31 27.33
CA LEU A 20 3.29 2.22 27.22
C LEU A 20 3.54 2.37 25.72
N GLY A 21 3.75 3.62 25.30
CA GLY A 21 4.40 3.85 24.02
C GLY A 21 5.64 2.96 23.98
N SER A 22 5.76 2.18 22.91
CA SER A 22 7.03 1.55 22.54
C SER A 22 8.15 2.56 22.76
N ALA A 23 9.24 2.13 23.39
CA ALA A 23 10.38 2.99 23.62
C ALA A 23 10.70 3.71 22.31
N GLN A 24 10.57 5.05 22.29
CA GLN A 24 11.02 5.85 21.17
C GLN A 24 12.48 5.49 20.96
N ASP A 25 12.82 4.94 19.80
CA ASP A 25 14.22 4.72 19.43
C ASP A 25 14.89 6.10 19.45
N LEU A 26 15.68 6.33 20.49
CA LEU A 26 16.31 7.61 20.73
C LEU A 26 17.35 7.85 19.65
N SER A 27 17.34 9.05 19.08
CA SER A 27 18.26 9.42 18.01
C SER A 27 19.70 9.12 18.42
N CYS A 28 20.42 8.40 17.55
CA CYS A 28 21.82 8.04 17.72
C CYS A 28 22.17 7.19 18.94
N GLU A 29 21.21 6.51 19.58
CA GLU A 29 21.48 5.67 20.76
C GLU A 29 22.53 4.57 20.50
N ASN A 30 22.55 4.03 19.28
CA ASN A 30 23.45 2.96 18.86
C ASN A 30 24.77 3.46 18.22
N CYS A 31 25.03 4.76 18.25
CA CYS A 31 26.20 5.35 17.62
C CYS A 31 27.43 5.29 18.53
N ARG A 32 28.16 4.18 18.52
CA ARG A 32 29.31 3.95 19.41
C ARG A 32 30.60 3.58 18.65
N GLY A 33 31.52 4.54 18.60
CA GLY A 33 32.92 4.34 18.20
C GLY A 33 33.14 4.12 16.70
N GLY A 34 34.41 4.11 16.28
CA GLY A 34 34.81 3.88 14.90
C GLY A 34 34.46 5.05 13.96
N ASN A 35 33.91 4.71 12.78
CA ASN A 35 33.52 5.67 11.74
C ASN A 35 32.09 6.23 11.92
N LEU A 36 31.38 5.82 12.98
CA LEU A 36 30.00 6.22 13.25
C LEU A 36 29.92 7.64 13.81
N LYS A 37 29.04 8.45 13.23
CA LYS A 37 28.79 9.85 13.62
C LYS A 37 27.28 10.06 13.78
N CYS A 38 26.89 10.73 14.86
CA CYS A 38 25.53 11.25 14.98
C CYS A 38 25.45 12.53 14.17
N ILE A 39 24.59 12.56 13.16
CA ILE A 39 24.50 13.64 12.19
C ILE A 39 23.06 14.11 12.02
N GLY A 40 22.92 15.34 11.53
CA GLY A 40 21.64 15.93 11.20
C GLY A 40 21.14 15.47 9.85
N ASP A 41 19.84 15.16 9.78
CA ASP A 41 19.14 14.98 8.52
C ASP A 41 18.52 16.31 8.06
N THR A 42 19.28 17.06 7.26
CA THR A 42 18.83 18.33 6.70
C THR A 42 17.72 18.20 5.66
N THR A 43 17.43 16.98 5.19
CA THR A 43 16.33 16.75 4.24
C THR A 43 14.97 16.87 4.90
N LEU A 44 14.90 16.67 6.22
CA LEU A 44 13.69 16.75 7.04
C LEU A 44 13.37 18.16 7.53
N GLN A 45 14.37 18.76 8.16
CA GLN A 45 14.32 20.08 8.76
C GLN A 45 15.75 20.59 8.87
N SER A 46 15.96 21.91 8.89
CA SER A 46 17.29 22.46 9.12
C SER A 46 17.81 22.07 10.53
N VAL A 47 18.63 21.04 10.59
CA VAL A 47 19.34 20.56 11.77
C VAL A 47 20.78 20.27 11.39
N THR A 48 21.74 20.79 12.14
CA THR A 48 23.16 20.62 11.84
C THR A 48 23.74 19.37 12.51
N ASP A 49 24.87 18.86 12.01
CA ASP A 49 25.58 17.76 12.67
C ASP A 49 26.02 18.16 14.12
N GLU A 50 26.29 19.45 14.37
CA GLU A 50 26.59 19.96 15.71
C GLU A 50 25.36 19.89 16.64
N ASP A 51 24.17 20.23 16.12
CA ASP A 51 22.91 20.10 16.87
C ASP A 51 22.62 18.65 17.24
N CYS A 52 23.03 17.68 16.42
CA CYS A 52 22.86 16.25 16.72
C CYS A 52 23.97 15.68 17.62
N SER A 53 25.14 16.32 17.69
CA SER A 53 26.26 15.85 18.51
C SER A 53 25.90 15.69 19.99
N ILE A 54 24.93 16.47 20.48
CA ILE A 54 24.47 16.39 21.88
C ILE A 54 23.80 15.05 22.17
N CYS A 55 23.17 14.39 21.19
CA CYS A 55 22.40 13.15 21.39
C CYS A 55 23.26 11.96 21.87
N LEU A 56 24.57 12.05 21.69
CA LEU A 56 25.54 11.07 22.20
C LEU A 56 25.79 11.22 23.72
N LYS A 57 25.34 12.30 24.35
CA LYS A 57 25.56 12.58 25.79
C LYS A 57 24.47 11.92 26.64
N SER A 58 24.89 11.19 27.67
CA SER A 58 23.97 10.59 28.66
C SER A 58 23.02 11.64 29.26
N GLY A 59 21.71 11.35 29.25
CA GLY A 59 20.66 12.23 29.80
C GLY A 59 20.05 13.25 28.84
N THR A 60 20.63 13.47 27.65
CA THR A 60 20.11 14.42 26.62
C THR A 60 19.18 13.77 25.59
N LYS A 61 18.92 12.47 25.77
CA LYS A 61 18.03 11.64 24.96
C LYS A 61 16.67 12.31 24.67
N TRP A 62 16.13 13.06 25.63
CA TRP A 62 14.79 13.66 25.53
C TRP A 62 14.77 15.13 25.07
N THR A 63 15.91 15.73 24.74
CA THR A 63 15.98 17.12 24.27
C THR A 63 15.99 17.19 22.75
N TRP A 64 15.38 18.23 22.18
CA TRP A 64 15.50 18.51 20.75
C TRP A 64 16.99 18.73 20.37
N PRO A 65 17.46 18.20 19.22
CA PRO A 65 16.73 17.40 18.22
C PRO A 65 16.61 15.90 18.52
N CYS A 66 17.24 15.39 19.57
CA CYS A 66 17.36 13.96 19.89
C CYS A 66 16.03 13.22 20.11
N SER A 67 15.02 13.94 20.62
CA SER A 67 13.67 13.41 20.89
C SER A 67 12.73 13.40 19.68
N VAL A 68 13.20 13.86 18.51
CA VAL A 68 12.39 13.86 17.29
C VAL A 68 12.94 12.80 16.34
N GLU A 69 12.09 11.85 15.98
CA GLU A 69 12.46 10.77 15.08
C GLU A 69 12.95 11.31 13.73
N GLY A 70 14.07 10.78 13.25
CA GLY A 70 14.60 11.12 11.93
C GLY A 70 15.49 12.36 11.90
N LEU A 71 15.32 13.35 12.81
CA LEU A 71 16.16 14.56 12.77
C LEU A 71 17.64 14.28 12.99
N CYS A 72 17.95 13.31 13.85
CA CYS A 72 19.32 12.85 14.08
C CYS A 72 19.39 11.34 13.90
N TRP A 73 20.44 10.88 13.21
CA TRP A 73 20.64 9.46 12.98
C TRP A 73 22.12 9.08 12.99
N CYS A 74 22.37 7.80 13.16
CA CYS A 74 23.71 7.25 13.23
C CYS A 74 24.24 6.90 11.83
N TRP A 75 25.28 7.60 11.39
CA TRP A 75 25.86 7.44 10.06
C TRP A 75 27.27 6.91 10.11
N ASP A 76 27.55 5.87 9.32
CA ASP A 76 28.91 5.45 9.04
C ASP A 76 29.53 6.39 8.00
N SER A 77 30.56 7.13 8.40
CA SER A 77 31.25 8.08 7.52
C SER A 77 32.00 7.46 6.33
N THR A 78 32.02 6.14 6.20
CA THR A 78 32.47 5.42 5.00
C THR A 78 31.38 5.20 3.96
N LYS A 79 30.12 5.48 4.31
CA LYS A 79 28.94 5.24 3.48
C LYS A 79 28.33 6.57 3.00
N PRO A 80 27.55 6.57 1.91
CA PRO A 80 26.75 7.72 1.51
C PRO A 80 25.86 8.23 2.67
N LYS A 81 25.60 9.54 2.73
CA LYS A 81 24.82 10.20 3.79
C LYS A 81 23.31 10.02 3.56
N PHE A 82 22.85 8.78 3.36
CA PHE A 82 21.44 8.42 3.25
C PHE A 82 21.03 7.49 4.40
N LYS A 83 19.88 7.73 5.02
CA LYS A 83 19.37 6.85 6.09
C LYS A 83 19.08 5.46 5.49
N PRO A 84 19.72 4.39 5.98
CA PRO A 84 19.54 3.06 5.40
C PRO A 84 18.15 2.50 5.71
N PRO A 85 17.60 1.65 4.82
CA PRO A 85 16.40 0.87 5.11
C PRO A 85 16.68 -0.20 6.19
N PRO A 86 15.63 -0.83 6.77
CA PRO A 86 15.77 -2.02 7.60
C PRO A 86 16.51 -3.15 6.86
N ALA A 87 17.47 -3.79 7.52
CA ALA A 87 18.30 -4.82 6.90
C ALA A 87 17.66 -6.21 6.99
N SER A 88 17.61 -6.93 5.87
CA SER A 88 17.03 -8.27 5.74
C SER A 88 17.93 -9.39 6.27
N GLN A 89 19.21 -9.08 6.51
CA GLN A 89 20.27 -10.03 6.90
C GLN A 89 20.69 -11.04 5.81
N TYR A 90 20.13 -10.95 4.61
CA TYR A 90 20.59 -11.73 3.46
C TYR A 90 21.79 -11.06 2.79
N GLU A 91 22.56 -11.82 2.02
CA GLU A 91 23.69 -11.28 1.24
C GLU A 91 23.21 -10.69 -0.08
N GLU A 92 23.90 -9.67 -0.59
CA GLU A 92 23.66 -9.12 -1.94
C GLU A 92 23.94 -10.19 -3.00
N ALA A 93 23.05 -10.32 -3.97
CA ALA A 93 23.20 -11.22 -5.11
C ALA A 93 23.88 -10.55 -6.30
N GLU A 94 24.45 -11.32 -7.22
CA GLU A 94 25.15 -10.78 -8.40
C GLU A 94 24.23 -10.30 -9.53
N MET A 95 23.10 -10.98 -9.75
CA MET A 95 22.20 -10.69 -10.88
C MET A 95 21.56 -9.30 -10.77
N ARG A 96 21.42 -8.57 -11.87
CA ARG A 96 20.70 -7.29 -11.87
C ARG A 96 19.19 -7.57 -11.82
N PRO A 97 18.41 -6.86 -10.98
CA PRO A 97 16.96 -7.09 -10.87
C PRO A 97 16.20 -7.10 -12.20
N CYS A 98 16.50 -6.15 -13.09
CA CYS A 98 15.86 -6.05 -14.39
C CYS A 98 16.32 -7.11 -15.41
N ASP A 99 17.33 -7.92 -15.09
CA ASP A 99 17.67 -9.10 -15.89
C ASP A 99 16.84 -10.33 -15.44
N ILE A 100 16.28 -10.29 -14.23
CA ILE A 100 15.32 -11.29 -13.72
C ILE A 100 13.92 -11.00 -14.27
N PHE A 101 13.45 -9.77 -14.08
CA PHE A 101 12.17 -9.30 -14.60
C PHE A 101 12.40 -8.41 -15.82
N THR A 102 12.23 -9.00 -17.01
CA THR A 102 12.56 -8.36 -18.30
C THR A 102 11.42 -7.46 -18.80
N GLU A 103 11.71 -6.63 -19.80
CA GLU A 103 10.69 -5.80 -20.46
C GLU A 103 9.58 -6.65 -21.11
N GLU A 104 9.94 -7.81 -21.65
CA GLU A 104 8.97 -8.76 -22.21
C GLU A 104 8.00 -9.24 -21.11
N MET A 105 8.54 -9.62 -19.94
CA MET A 105 7.73 -10.00 -18.78
C MET A 105 6.84 -8.84 -18.32
N PHE A 106 7.34 -7.61 -18.27
CA PHE A 106 6.55 -6.42 -17.94
C PHE A 106 5.37 -6.22 -18.90
N ASN A 107 5.62 -6.33 -20.20
CA ASN A 107 4.59 -6.19 -21.24
C ASN A 107 3.53 -7.31 -21.17
N VAL A 108 3.89 -8.49 -20.68
CA VAL A 108 2.92 -9.58 -20.41
C VAL A 108 2.14 -9.31 -19.13
N THR A 109 2.78 -8.86 -18.06
CA THR A 109 2.13 -8.55 -16.77
C THR A 109 1.10 -7.44 -16.91
N ALA A 110 1.42 -6.40 -17.68
CA ALA A 110 0.57 -5.21 -17.83
C ALA A 110 0.62 -4.65 -19.26
N PRO A 111 -0.04 -5.30 -20.22
CA PRO A 111 0.01 -4.88 -21.62
C PRO A 111 -0.67 -3.53 -21.88
N ASN A 112 -1.53 -3.08 -20.96
CA ASN A 112 -2.25 -1.81 -21.04
C ASN A 112 -1.64 -0.74 -20.12
N ALA A 113 -0.44 -0.97 -19.57
CA ALA A 113 0.22 0.02 -18.72
C ALA A 113 0.31 1.37 -19.44
N ILE A 114 -0.06 2.43 -18.74
CA ILE A 114 -0.03 3.79 -19.26
C ILE A 114 1.09 4.60 -18.61
N HIS A 115 1.52 5.68 -19.25
CA HIS A 115 2.41 6.65 -18.60
C HIS A 115 1.80 7.11 -17.26
N PRO A 116 2.55 7.13 -16.14
CA PRO A 116 4.02 7.08 -16.03
C PRO A 116 4.66 5.69 -15.89
N TYR A 117 3.89 4.61 -15.97
CA TYR A 117 4.35 3.25 -15.71
C TYR A 117 5.13 2.67 -16.90
N THR A 118 6.40 3.03 -17.00
CA THR A 118 7.32 2.49 -18.01
C THR A 118 8.29 1.49 -17.37
N TYR A 119 8.66 0.44 -18.12
CA TYR A 119 9.68 -0.51 -17.68
C TYR A 119 11.04 0.16 -17.47
N GLN A 120 11.42 1.07 -18.38
CA GLN A 120 12.64 1.88 -18.24
C GLN A 120 12.64 2.65 -16.91
N GLY A 121 11.55 3.35 -16.59
CA GLY A 121 11.44 4.11 -15.34
C GLY A 121 11.50 3.24 -14.09
N LEU A 122 10.96 2.01 -14.15
CA LEU A 122 11.08 1.03 -13.07
C LEU A 122 12.55 0.66 -12.84
N CYS A 123 13.26 0.28 -13.91
CA CYS A 123 14.66 -0.14 -13.82
C CYS A 123 15.61 0.98 -13.41
N GLU A 124 15.45 2.18 -13.97
CA GLU A 124 16.25 3.34 -13.56
C GLU A 124 16.05 3.67 -12.07
N THR A 125 14.83 3.49 -11.56
CA THR A 125 14.54 3.73 -10.15
C THR A 125 15.14 2.64 -9.25
N ILE A 126 15.06 1.37 -9.65
CA ILE A 126 15.71 0.26 -8.93
C ILE A 126 17.21 0.45 -8.88
N ASP A 127 17.85 0.74 -10.02
CA ASP A 127 19.30 0.93 -10.11
C ASP A 127 19.73 2.11 -9.22
N MET A 128 19.00 3.23 -9.25
CA MET A 128 19.24 4.39 -8.40
C MET A 128 19.17 4.06 -6.90
N ILE A 129 18.18 3.29 -6.47
CA ILE A 129 18.04 2.90 -5.05
C ILE A 129 19.14 1.91 -4.66
N ASN A 130 19.41 0.91 -5.50
CA ASN A 130 20.43 -0.10 -5.24
C ASN A 130 21.86 0.45 -5.28
N GLU A 131 22.12 1.55 -5.98
CA GLU A 131 23.41 2.25 -5.90
C GLU A 131 23.60 2.96 -4.55
N ARG A 132 22.52 3.43 -3.91
CA ARG A 132 22.56 4.25 -2.69
C ARG A 132 22.72 3.44 -1.41
N TYR A 133 22.13 2.25 -1.33
CA TYR A 133 21.96 1.49 -0.10
C TYR A 133 22.63 0.13 -0.16
N ASP A 134 23.12 -0.38 0.98
CA ASP A 134 23.70 -1.73 1.07
C ASP A 134 22.61 -2.81 0.98
N GLU A 135 21.46 -2.60 1.64
CA GLU A 135 20.28 -3.43 1.44
C GLU A 135 19.67 -3.13 0.07
N LYS A 136 19.50 -4.16 -0.76
CA LYS A 136 19.11 -3.99 -2.16
C LYS A 136 17.67 -4.43 -2.39
N ILE A 137 16.87 -3.62 -3.09
CA ILE A 137 15.57 -4.08 -3.59
C ILE A 137 15.78 -5.13 -4.70
N PHE A 138 15.12 -6.28 -4.59
CA PHE A 138 15.14 -7.39 -5.56
C PHE A 138 16.51 -8.01 -5.86
N LYS A 139 17.52 -7.79 -5.00
CA LYS A 139 18.90 -8.25 -5.21
C LYS A 139 19.52 -8.82 -3.92
N MET A 140 18.68 -9.39 -3.06
CA MET A 140 19.12 -10.00 -1.79
C MET A 140 18.79 -11.48 -1.76
N GLY A 141 19.69 -12.26 -1.17
CA GLY A 141 19.54 -13.70 -1.00
C GLY A 141 19.66 -14.50 -2.30
N THR A 142 19.02 -15.67 -2.32
CA THR A 142 19.06 -16.58 -3.45
C THR A 142 18.29 -16.04 -4.66
N LEU A 143 18.53 -16.58 -5.86
CA LEU A 143 17.74 -16.24 -7.05
C LEU A 143 16.24 -16.51 -6.83
N GLU A 144 15.91 -17.56 -6.09
CA GLU A 144 14.52 -17.89 -5.78
C GLU A 144 13.87 -16.85 -4.86
N GLN A 145 14.61 -16.33 -3.87
CA GLN A 145 14.12 -15.23 -3.04
C GLN A 145 13.90 -13.96 -3.84
N GLN A 146 14.82 -13.61 -4.75
CA GLN A 146 14.67 -12.44 -5.63
C GLN A 146 13.45 -12.57 -6.55
N LYS A 147 13.22 -13.76 -7.11
CA LYS A 147 12.05 -14.05 -7.95
C LYS A 147 10.74 -13.98 -7.15
N ASN A 148 10.73 -14.53 -5.93
CA ASN A 148 9.56 -14.46 -5.06
C ASN A 148 9.24 -13.04 -4.61
N GLU A 149 10.26 -12.25 -4.30
CA GLU A 149 10.08 -10.83 -3.98
C GLU A 149 9.47 -10.06 -5.16
N TRP A 150 9.99 -10.28 -6.39
CA TRP A 150 9.41 -9.73 -7.61
C TRP A 150 7.94 -10.14 -7.78
N ALA A 151 7.62 -11.43 -7.62
CA ALA A 151 6.26 -11.93 -7.77
C ALA A 151 5.30 -11.28 -6.76
N ALA A 152 5.70 -11.16 -5.49
CA ALA A 152 4.90 -10.51 -4.46
C ALA A 152 4.70 -9.01 -4.74
N PHE A 153 5.78 -8.29 -5.07
CA PHE A 153 5.72 -6.86 -5.40
C PHE A 153 4.80 -6.58 -6.58
N LEU A 154 4.92 -7.36 -7.65
CA LEU A 154 4.08 -7.24 -8.84
C LEU A 154 2.62 -7.59 -8.53
N GLY A 155 2.37 -8.68 -7.77
CA GLY A 155 1.03 -9.08 -7.37
C GLY A 155 0.28 -7.97 -6.60
N HIS A 156 0.96 -7.30 -5.68
CA HIS A 156 0.36 -6.17 -4.96
C HIS A 156 0.21 -4.92 -5.82
N THR A 157 1.27 -4.48 -6.50
CA THR A 157 1.24 -3.19 -7.22
C THR A 157 0.33 -3.22 -8.44
N THR A 158 0.17 -4.37 -9.10
CA THR A 158 -0.84 -4.53 -10.16
C THR A 158 -2.26 -4.45 -9.61
N HIS A 159 -2.53 -4.96 -8.41
CA HIS A 159 -3.81 -4.73 -7.74
C HIS A 159 -4.04 -3.23 -7.47
N GLU A 160 -3.10 -2.57 -6.79
CA GLU A 160 -3.26 -1.16 -6.36
C GLU A 160 -3.48 -0.19 -7.53
N SER A 161 -2.80 -0.44 -8.65
CA SER A 161 -2.78 0.49 -9.79
C SER A 161 -3.69 0.07 -10.96
N ALA A 162 -4.56 -0.92 -10.73
CA ALA A 162 -5.41 -1.53 -11.76
C ALA A 162 -4.59 -1.94 -13.00
N GLN A 163 -3.60 -2.81 -12.79
CA GLN A 163 -2.59 -3.24 -13.77
C GLN A 163 -1.86 -2.06 -14.43
N TYR A 164 -1.44 -1.08 -13.62
CA TYR A 164 -0.73 0.12 -14.06
C TYR A 164 -1.53 0.98 -15.06
N THR A 165 -2.86 1.00 -14.93
CA THR A 165 -3.77 1.89 -15.70
C THR A 165 -4.29 3.08 -14.89
N ALA A 166 -4.05 3.09 -13.58
CA ALA A 166 -4.54 4.11 -12.66
C ALA A 166 -3.40 4.79 -11.89
N ALA A 167 -2.86 5.87 -12.46
CA ALA A 167 -1.82 6.69 -11.82
C ALA A 167 -2.32 7.52 -10.62
N ARG A 168 -3.63 7.78 -10.57
CA ARG A 168 -4.35 8.52 -9.51
C ARG A 168 -5.54 7.70 -9.07
N GLU A 169 -5.88 7.80 -7.79
CA GLU A 169 -7.06 7.17 -7.20
C GLU A 169 -8.33 7.56 -7.97
N ALA A 170 -9.12 6.56 -8.37
CA ALA A 170 -10.27 6.74 -9.25
C ALA A 170 -11.33 7.68 -8.66
N LEU A 171 -11.63 7.57 -7.36
CA LEU A 171 -12.62 8.42 -6.71
C LEU A 171 -12.13 9.86 -6.55
N MET A 172 -10.84 10.07 -6.25
CA MET A 172 -10.30 11.42 -6.02
C MET A 172 -9.99 12.18 -7.31
N CYS A 173 -9.83 11.44 -8.41
CA CYS A 173 -9.58 12.00 -9.73
C CYS A 173 -10.46 11.33 -10.80
N ALA A 174 -11.78 11.24 -10.53
CA ALA A 174 -12.76 10.61 -11.43
C ALA A 174 -12.64 11.11 -12.86
N ARG A 175 -12.42 12.43 -12.98
CA ARG A 175 -12.02 13.07 -14.21
C ARG A 175 -10.72 13.81 -13.99
N THR A 176 -9.75 13.56 -14.87
CA THR A 176 -8.55 14.37 -15.01
C THR A 176 -8.76 15.38 -16.14
N VAL A 177 -8.50 16.66 -15.87
CA VAL A 177 -8.51 17.72 -16.88
C VAL A 177 -7.13 18.36 -16.91
N GLU A 178 -6.50 18.35 -18.08
CA GLU A 178 -5.23 19.03 -18.31
C GLU A 178 -5.47 20.32 -19.08
N VAL A 179 -4.92 21.42 -18.56
CA VAL A 179 -4.90 22.72 -19.21
C VAL A 179 -3.48 23.29 -19.12
N ALA A 180 -3.21 24.42 -19.78
CA ALA A 180 -1.87 25.03 -19.78
C ALA A 180 -1.31 25.33 -18.38
N SER A 181 -2.17 25.51 -17.36
CA SER A 181 -1.78 25.74 -15.97
C SER A 181 -1.52 24.48 -15.15
N GLY A 182 -1.78 23.28 -15.70
CA GLY A 182 -1.52 21.99 -15.06
C GLY A 182 -2.72 21.03 -15.07
N THR A 183 -2.63 20.03 -14.20
CA THR A 183 -3.61 18.95 -14.06
C THR A 183 -4.59 19.25 -12.95
N TYR A 184 -5.87 18.91 -13.16
CA TYR A 184 -6.96 19.11 -12.21
C TYR A 184 -7.81 17.86 -12.07
N CYS A 185 -8.25 17.58 -10.84
CA CYS A 185 -8.99 16.37 -10.50
C CYS A 185 -10.41 16.68 -10.07
N ARG A 186 -11.36 15.83 -10.47
CA ARG A 186 -12.75 15.84 -9.98
C ARG A 186 -12.91 14.80 -8.86
N PRO A 187 -12.85 15.18 -7.58
CA PRO A 187 -13.07 14.25 -6.48
C PRO A 187 -14.55 13.86 -6.38
N CYS A 188 -14.83 12.60 -6.07
CA CYS A 188 -16.17 12.03 -6.07
C CYS A 188 -16.44 11.19 -4.82
N ALA A 189 -17.68 11.23 -4.34
CA ALA A 189 -18.18 10.23 -3.41
C ALA A 189 -18.52 8.96 -4.18
N ASN A 190 -18.36 7.79 -3.56
CA ASN A 190 -18.68 6.51 -4.16
C ASN A 190 -20.14 6.44 -4.66
N ASP A 191 -21.10 6.97 -3.89
CA ASP A 191 -22.53 6.99 -4.24
C ASP A 191 -22.85 7.80 -5.52
N ASN A 192 -21.93 8.68 -5.95
CA ASN A 192 -22.09 9.55 -7.12
C ASN A 192 -21.11 9.18 -8.25
N PHE A 193 -20.35 8.09 -8.09
CA PHE A 193 -19.34 7.66 -9.04
C PHE A 193 -19.91 6.58 -9.95
N ASP A 194 -19.96 6.87 -11.24
CA ASP A 194 -20.25 5.91 -12.28
C ASP A 194 -18.99 5.09 -12.55
N TRP A 195 -18.99 3.83 -12.14
CA TRP A 195 -17.85 2.93 -12.31
C TRP A 195 -17.64 2.47 -13.76
N GLU A 196 -18.67 2.49 -14.59
CA GLU A 196 -18.60 2.09 -16.00
C GLU A 196 -17.97 3.22 -16.83
N ASP A 197 -18.51 4.43 -16.69
CA ASP A 197 -18.05 5.60 -17.47
C ASP A 197 -16.93 6.41 -16.76
N ARG A 198 -16.55 6.01 -15.54
CA ARG A 198 -15.64 6.74 -14.64
C ARG A 198 -16.04 8.22 -14.49
N TYR A 199 -17.34 8.44 -14.36
CA TYR A 199 -17.92 9.78 -14.33
C TYR A 199 -18.39 10.15 -12.93
N CYS A 200 -18.18 11.41 -12.55
CA CYS A 200 -18.67 11.93 -11.28
C CYS A 200 -19.72 13.01 -11.51
N GLU A 201 -20.98 12.71 -11.17
CA GLU A 201 -22.09 13.66 -11.32
C GLU A 201 -21.87 14.87 -10.42
N ILE A 202 -21.64 14.63 -9.13
CA ILE A 202 -21.48 15.67 -8.10
C ILE A 202 -20.08 15.59 -7.48
N SER A 203 -19.25 16.59 -7.79
CA SER A 203 -17.91 16.72 -7.22
C SER A 203 -17.95 17.03 -5.73
N LEU A 204 -17.03 16.44 -4.96
CA LEU A 204 -16.87 16.68 -3.52
C LEU A 204 -16.44 18.12 -3.18
N VAL A 205 -15.87 18.86 -4.14
CA VAL A 205 -15.48 20.27 -3.94
C VAL A 205 -16.48 21.27 -4.53
N ALA A 206 -17.59 20.78 -5.11
CA ALA A 206 -18.61 21.66 -5.68
C ALA A 206 -19.37 22.43 -4.58
N ASN A 207 -19.99 23.55 -4.95
CA ASN A 207 -20.86 24.35 -4.07
C ASN A 207 -20.16 24.86 -2.80
N GLY A 208 -18.89 25.24 -2.91
CA GLY A 208 -18.11 25.79 -1.80
C GLY A 208 -17.77 24.78 -0.70
N GLN A 209 -17.80 23.48 -1.00
CA GLN A 209 -17.32 22.44 -0.10
C GLN A 209 -15.80 22.37 -0.09
N TYR A 210 -15.23 22.00 1.06
CA TYR A 210 -13.81 21.76 1.22
C TYR A 210 -13.51 20.27 1.13
N PHE A 211 -12.41 19.92 0.47
CA PHE A 211 -11.84 18.58 0.48
C PHE A 211 -10.66 18.54 1.45
N GLU A 212 -10.75 17.66 2.44
CA GLU A 212 -9.75 17.49 3.50
C GLU A 212 -9.36 16.02 3.71
N GLN A 213 -9.80 15.10 2.85
CA GLN A 213 -9.44 13.69 2.97
C GLN A 213 -7.93 13.51 2.70
N TYR A 214 -7.36 12.44 3.25
CA TYR A 214 -5.93 12.13 3.18
C TYR A 214 -5.01 13.20 3.79
N CYS A 215 -5.52 13.99 4.74
CA CYS A 215 -4.77 15.01 5.46
C CYS A 215 -4.89 14.79 6.97
N ASP A 216 -3.83 14.26 7.60
CA ASP A 216 -3.69 14.33 9.04
C ASP A 216 -3.04 15.67 9.43
N LYS A 217 -3.87 16.61 9.86
CA LYS A 217 -3.46 17.98 10.23
C LYS A 217 -2.58 18.03 11.48
N ILE A 218 -2.53 16.96 12.28
CA ILE A 218 -1.69 16.89 13.48
C ILE A 218 -0.27 16.50 13.10
N VAL A 219 -0.11 15.71 12.02
CA VAL A 219 1.17 15.20 11.57
C VAL A 219 1.82 16.21 10.63
N THR A 220 2.69 17.05 11.18
CA THR A 220 3.46 18.09 10.46
C THR A 220 4.93 17.69 10.33
N PRO A 221 5.76 18.46 9.61
CA PRO A 221 7.18 18.16 9.50
C PRO A 221 7.82 18.04 10.90
N PRO A 222 8.75 17.08 11.10
CA PRO A 222 9.33 16.17 10.11
C PRO A 222 8.51 14.92 9.77
N HIS A 223 7.37 14.69 10.42
CA HIS A 223 6.62 13.43 10.32
C HIS A 223 5.55 13.41 9.22
N GLY A 224 5.14 14.56 8.69
CA GLY A 224 4.19 14.66 7.58
C GLY A 224 4.25 16.00 6.85
N CYS A 225 3.78 16.02 5.61
CA CYS A 225 3.61 17.29 4.89
C CYS A 225 2.57 18.17 5.58
N VAL A 226 2.75 19.49 5.53
CA VAL A 226 1.70 20.43 5.92
C VAL A 226 0.55 20.30 4.92
N CYS A 227 -0.65 20.04 5.42
CA CYS A 227 -1.84 19.84 4.59
C CYS A 227 -3.02 20.65 5.15
N GLY A 228 -4.02 20.91 4.32
CA GLY A 228 -5.20 21.70 4.70
C GLY A 228 -6.34 21.56 3.70
N PRO A 229 -7.47 22.23 3.93
CA PRO A 229 -8.60 22.21 3.01
C PRO A 229 -8.22 22.73 1.63
N THR A 230 -8.66 22.01 0.61
CA THR A 230 -8.65 22.49 -0.78
C THR A 230 -10.09 22.64 -1.28
N THR A 231 -10.30 23.55 -2.23
CA THR A 231 -11.61 23.84 -2.80
C THR A 231 -11.59 23.65 -4.30
N GLU A 232 -12.75 23.83 -4.93
CA GLU A 232 -12.78 23.98 -6.37
C GLU A 232 -11.95 25.18 -6.83
N VAL A 233 -11.43 25.10 -8.05
CA VAL A 233 -10.71 26.19 -8.70
C VAL A 233 -11.70 27.32 -9.02
N ASP A 234 -11.33 28.55 -8.68
CA ASP A 234 -12.07 29.77 -9.03
C ASP A 234 -11.90 30.11 -10.52
N ASN A 235 -12.42 29.23 -11.38
CA ASN A 235 -12.44 29.33 -12.84
C ASN A 235 -13.61 28.51 -13.38
N GLU A 236 -14.50 29.14 -14.17
CA GLU A 236 -15.69 28.48 -14.74
C GLU A 236 -15.35 27.27 -15.62
N GLU A 237 -14.21 27.25 -16.34
CA GLU A 237 -13.78 26.11 -17.15
C GLU A 237 -13.34 24.91 -16.30
N LEU A 238 -12.96 25.15 -15.04
CA LEU A 238 -12.43 24.16 -14.11
C LEU A 238 -13.39 23.92 -12.92
N LYS A 239 -14.65 24.31 -13.06
CA LYS A 239 -15.66 24.22 -12.00
C LYS A 239 -15.84 22.79 -11.48
N GLY A 240 -15.87 22.64 -10.15
CA GLY A 240 -15.92 21.35 -9.49
C GLY A 240 -14.64 20.50 -9.65
N LEU A 241 -13.52 21.08 -10.07
CA LEU A 241 -12.20 20.44 -10.05
C LEU A 241 -11.33 21.09 -8.97
N MET A 242 -10.45 20.30 -8.36
CA MET A 242 -9.43 20.78 -7.43
C MET A 242 -8.03 20.62 -8.03
N ASN A 243 -7.09 21.44 -7.55
CA ASN A 243 -5.67 21.21 -7.84
C ASN A 243 -5.19 20.01 -7.00
N PRO A 244 -4.72 18.92 -7.64
CA PRO A 244 -4.32 17.70 -6.95
C PRO A 244 -3.10 17.92 -6.04
N ASN A 245 -2.28 18.95 -6.26
CA ASN A 245 -1.12 19.23 -5.42
C ASN A 245 -1.44 19.66 -3.98
N PHE A 246 -2.72 19.89 -3.66
CA PHE A 246 -3.17 20.20 -2.29
C PHE A 246 -3.74 18.99 -1.53
N ALA A 247 -3.65 17.78 -2.10
CA ALA A 247 -4.17 16.57 -1.48
C ALA A 247 -3.24 15.37 -1.67
N TYR A 248 -3.16 14.53 -0.63
CA TYR A 248 -2.27 13.37 -0.54
C TYR A 248 -3.02 12.03 -0.71
N PHE A 249 -4.03 12.02 -1.60
CA PHE A 249 -4.74 10.81 -2.01
C PHE A 249 -3.86 9.85 -2.82
N GLY A 250 -4.36 8.63 -3.06
CA GLY A 250 -3.61 7.54 -3.70
C GLY A 250 -3.02 7.89 -5.07
N ARG A 251 -1.71 7.69 -5.24
CA ARG A 251 -1.01 7.82 -6.53
C ARG A 251 0.07 6.77 -6.73
N GLY A 252 0.45 6.54 -7.98
CA GLY A 252 1.58 5.68 -8.33
C GLY A 252 1.28 4.19 -8.17
N ALA A 253 2.32 3.34 -8.24
CA ALA A 253 2.14 1.90 -8.37
C ALA A 253 1.61 1.22 -7.09
N ILE A 254 1.77 1.86 -5.92
CA ILE A 254 1.27 1.36 -4.63
C ILE A 254 0.10 2.20 -4.08
N GLN A 255 -0.44 3.14 -4.86
CA GLN A 255 -1.44 4.13 -4.40
C GLN A 255 -1.02 4.83 -3.09
N LEU A 256 0.21 5.37 -3.09
CA LEU A 256 0.78 6.07 -1.92
C LEU A 256 -0.19 7.14 -1.44
N SER A 257 -0.55 7.06 -0.16
CA SER A 257 -1.58 7.91 0.45
C SER A 257 -1.10 8.49 1.78
N TRP A 258 -1.73 9.59 2.20
CA TRP A 258 -1.47 10.35 3.44
C TRP A 258 -0.21 11.22 3.43
N ASN A 259 -0.34 12.44 3.95
CA ASN A 259 0.73 13.44 4.07
C ASN A 259 1.98 12.93 4.81
N ALA A 260 1.82 12.00 5.75
CA ALA A 260 2.92 11.35 6.47
C ALA A 260 3.80 10.45 5.58
N ASN A 261 3.21 9.77 4.58
CA ASN A 261 3.97 8.90 3.69
C ASN A 261 4.65 9.71 2.58
N TYR A 262 3.98 10.73 2.06
CA TYR A 262 4.54 11.60 1.03
C TYR A 262 5.84 12.28 1.47
N ILE A 263 5.91 12.81 2.70
CA ILE A 263 7.16 13.45 3.18
C ILE A 263 8.30 12.45 3.27
N LYS A 264 8.03 11.22 3.75
CA LYS A 264 9.03 10.17 3.95
C LYS A 264 9.54 9.61 2.63
N ALA A 265 8.64 9.39 1.66
CA ALA A 265 9.00 9.01 0.31
C ALA A 265 9.81 10.13 -0.38
N SER A 266 9.45 11.39 -0.16
CA SER A 266 10.17 12.54 -0.73
C SER A 266 11.63 12.58 -0.29
N GLN A 267 11.92 12.31 0.99
CA GLN A 267 13.29 12.29 1.52
C GLN A 267 14.18 11.30 0.78
N VAL A 268 13.65 10.11 0.48
CA VAL A 268 14.42 9.05 -0.18
C VAL A 268 14.55 9.31 -1.69
N LEU A 269 13.45 9.69 -2.34
CA LEU A 269 13.38 9.75 -3.81
C LEU A 269 13.83 11.09 -4.37
N ALA A 270 13.56 12.17 -3.65
CA ALA A 270 13.86 13.54 -4.07
C ALA A 270 14.98 14.19 -3.24
N GLU A 271 15.52 13.49 -2.24
CA GLU A 271 16.58 13.99 -1.35
C GLU A 271 16.17 15.30 -0.66
N SER A 272 14.86 15.46 -0.44
CA SER A 272 14.21 16.63 0.12
C SER A 272 12.83 16.25 0.64
N ALA A 273 12.46 16.70 1.83
CA ALA A 273 11.08 16.57 2.32
C ALA A 273 10.08 17.39 1.48
N ASP A 274 10.51 18.46 0.82
CA ASP A 274 9.59 19.42 0.20
C ASP A 274 9.01 18.94 -1.13
N THR A 275 9.78 18.24 -1.96
CA THR A 275 9.41 17.98 -3.36
C THR A 275 8.05 17.32 -3.53
N LEU A 276 7.80 16.18 -2.87
CA LEU A 276 6.49 15.51 -2.94
C LEU A 276 5.48 16.10 -1.94
N CYS A 277 5.89 16.96 -1.01
CA CYS A 277 4.96 17.73 -0.20
C CYS A 277 4.34 18.88 -0.99
N SER A 278 5.11 19.60 -1.78
CA SER A 278 4.65 20.74 -2.59
C SER A 278 4.10 20.31 -3.95
N GLN A 279 4.57 19.16 -4.48
CA GLN A 279 4.16 18.63 -5.78
C GLN A 279 3.85 17.12 -5.71
N PRO A 280 2.87 16.67 -4.91
CA PRO A 280 2.53 15.24 -4.78
C PRO A 280 2.05 14.62 -6.10
N ASP A 281 1.58 15.44 -7.05
CA ASP A 281 1.12 14.93 -8.35
C ASP A 281 2.25 14.39 -9.25
N LEU A 282 3.51 14.70 -8.92
CA LEU A 282 4.68 14.08 -9.56
C LEU A 282 4.65 12.55 -9.48
N VAL A 283 4.05 11.98 -8.42
CA VAL A 283 3.87 10.52 -8.26
C VAL A 283 2.97 9.93 -9.35
N ALA A 284 2.11 10.74 -9.97
CA ALA A 284 1.21 10.33 -11.05
C ALA A 284 1.68 10.75 -12.45
N THR A 285 2.78 11.51 -12.57
CA THR A 285 3.26 12.03 -13.87
C THR A 285 4.70 11.64 -14.21
N GLU A 286 5.53 11.30 -13.22
CA GLU A 286 6.93 10.98 -13.44
C GLU A 286 7.23 9.51 -13.12
N PRO A 287 7.81 8.73 -14.06
CA PRO A 287 8.12 7.32 -13.84
C PRO A 287 8.95 7.07 -12.58
N LYS A 288 9.93 7.96 -12.32
CA LYS A 288 10.77 7.91 -11.12
C LYS A 288 9.95 7.88 -9.83
N TYR A 289 8.92 8.71 -9.71
CA TYR A 289 8.13 8.82 -8.48
C TYR A 289 6.98 7.80 -8.45
N ALA A 290 6.40 7.46 -9.60
CA ALA A 290 5.36 6.44 -9.71
C ALA A 290 5.86 5.06 -9.24
N TRP A 291 7.06 4.67 -9.68
CA TRP A 291 7.73 3.44 -9.23
C TRP A 291 8.45 3.63 -7.90
N GLY A 292 9.12 4.77 -7.73
CA GLY A 292 9.93 5.04 -6.54
C GLY A 292 9.13 5.03 -5.26
N THR A 293 7.88 5.51 -5.27
CA THR A 293 7.02 5.46 -4.08
C THR A 293 6.61 4.04 -3.71
N ALA A 294 6.40 3.16 -4.68
CA ALA A 294 6.15 1.73 -4.44
C ALA A 294 7.40 1.02 -3.90
N ILE A 295 8.56 1.27 -4.49
CA ILE A 295 9.84 0.72 -4.03
C ILE A 295 10.18 1.24 -2.62
N TRP A 296 9.96 2.54 -2.36
CA TRP A 296 10.13 3.13 -1.04
C TRP A 296 9.23 2.46 -0.02
N PHE A 297 7.94 2.30 -0.33
CA PHE A 297 7.01 1.64 0.58
C PHE A 297 7.47 0.21 0.87
N TRP A 298 7.82 -0.54 -0.18
CA TRP A 298 8.24 -1.92 -0.06
C TRP A 298 9.51 -2.12 0.79
N LEU A 299 10.52 -1.26 0.59
CA LEU A 299 11.84 -1.38 1.21
C LEU A 299 11.96 -0.67 2.56
N PHE A 300 11.25 0.45 2.78
CA PHE A 300 11.43 1.32 3.95
C PHE A 300 10.21 1.39 4.88
N HIS A 301 8.99 1.24 4.37
CA HIS A 301 7.79 1.49 5.17
C HIS A 301 7.58 0.37 6.20
N LYS A 302 7.26 0.80 7.42
CA LYS A 302 6.81 -0.07 8.51
C LYS A 302 5.52 0.51 9.09
N PRO A 303 4.46 -0.30 9.29
CA PRO A 303 3.22 0.17 9.90
C PRO A 303 3.42 0.61 11.37
N THR A 304 4.34 -0.04 12.08
CA THR A 304 4.75 0.30 13.45
C THR A 304 6.28 0.18 13.59
N ALA A 305 6.84 0.72 14.67
CA ALA A 305 8.29 0.68 14.90
C ALA A 305 8.84 -0.76 14.95
N ASP A 306 8.08 -1.69 15.53
CA ASP A 306 8.45 -3.10 15.72
C ASP A 306 8.04 -4.01 14.55
N ALA A 307 7.33 -3.47 13.55
CA ALA A 307 6.90 -4.23 12.38
C ALA A 307 8.05 -4.48 11.39
N SER A 308 7.82 -5.41 10.45
CA SER A 308 8.71 -5.66 9.32
C SER A 308 8.30 -4.84 8.09
N THR A 309 9.09 -4.91 7.02
CA THR A 309 8.79 -4.31 5.71
C THR A 309 8.29 -5.39 4.74
N CYS A 310 7.62 -5.00 3.65
CA CYS A 310 7.21 -5.97 2.62
C CYS A 310 8.41 -6.71 2.02
N HIS A 311 9.53 -6.00 1.82
CA HIS A 311 10.81 -6.55 1.37
C HIS A 311 11.25 -7.72 2.26
N ILE A 312 11.35 -7.49 3.57
CA ILE A 312 11.80 -8.52 4.51
C ILE A 312 10.80 -9.66 4.58
N GLN A 313 9.49 -9.39 4.68
CA GLN A 313 8.46 -10.44 4.70
C GLN A 313 8.53 -11.34 3.47
N SER A 314 8.76 -10.77 2.28
CA SER A 314 8.86 -11.55 1.05
C SER A 314 10.13 -12.39 0.98
N LEU A 315 11.28 -11.84 1.44
CA LEU A 315 12.53 -12.59 1.54
C LEU A 315 12.48 -13.71 2.59
N GLU A 316 11.69 -13.54 3.64
CA GLU A 316 11.41 -14.52 4.69
C GLU A 316 10.35 -15.56 4.29
N GLY A 317 9.71 -15.39 3.14
CA GLY A 317 8.84 -16.40 2.55
C GLY A 317 7.35 -16.12 2.65
N SER A 318 6.93 -14.90 3.02
CA SER A 318 5.54 -14.60 3.38
C SER A 318 4.89 -13.52 2.50
N PHE A 319 3.94 -13.94 1.66
CA PHE A 319 3.07 -13.03 0.90
C PHE A 319 2.02 -12.39 1.82
N GLY A 320 1.44 -13.17 2.75
CA GLY A 320 0.46 -12.65 3.71
C GLY A 320 1.06 -11.58 4.64
N GLY A 321 2.32 -11.72 5.03
CA GLY A 321 3.08 -10.69 5.75
C GLY A 321 3.18 -9.38 4.96
N SER A 322 3.52 -9.44 3.67
CA SER A 322 3.56 -8.24 2.81
C SER A 322 2.18 -7.61 2.58
N LEU A 323 1.12 -8.42 2.45
CA LEU A 323 -0.27 -7.92 2.41
C LEU A 323 -0.64 -7.19 3.70
N ASN A 324 -0.31 -7.78 4.85
CA ASN A 324 -0.63 -7.20 6.15
C ASN A 324 0.09 -5.85 6.37
N VAL A 325 1.31 -5.71 5.85
CA VAL A 325 2.03 -4.42 5.83
C VAL A 325 1.33 -3.39 4.94
N ILE A 326 0.83 -3.79 3.77
CA ILE A 326 0.17 -2.88 2.81
C ILE A 326 -1.20 -2.44 3.32
N ASN A 327 -2.05 -3.40 3.69
CA ASN A 327 -3.46 -3.11 4.01
C ASN A 327 -4.06 -4.03 5.10
N GLY A 328 -3.24 -4.49 6.04
CA GLY A 328 -3.67 -5.41 7.09
C GLY A 328 -4.88 -4.97 7.89
N GLY A 329 -5.03 -3.65 8.16
CA GLY A 329 -6.17 -3.12 8.90
C GLY A 329 -7.52 -3.23 8.20
N LEU A 330 -7.53 -3.51 6.89
CA LEU A 330 -8.75 -3.61 6.07
C LEU A 330 -8.91 -4.99 5.42
N GLU A 331 -7.80 -5.68 5.17
CA GLU A 331 -7.75 -6.93 4.41
C GLU A 331 -7.30 -8.14 5.23
N CYS A 332 -6.86 -7.94 6.48
CA CYS A 332 -6.50 -9.01 7.40
C CYS A 332 -7.35 -8.88 8.70
N PRO A 333 -8.15 -9.89 9.08
CA PRO A 333 -8.30 -11.19 8.43
C PRO A 333 -8.95 -11.10 7.04
N ALA A 334 -8.51 -11.96 6.13
CA ALA A 334 -9.06 -12.13 4.80
C ALA A 334 -10.41 -12.87 4.89
N ASP A 335 -11.46 -12.11 5.18
CA ASP A 335 -12.82 -12.60 5.28
C ASP A 335 -13.48 -12.64 3.89
N PRO A 336 -13.91 -13.81 3.37
CA PRO A 336 -14.60 -13.92 2.08
C PRO A 336 -15.97 -13.20 2.08
N MET A 337 -16.52 -12.87 3.25
CA MET A 337 -17.73 -12.04 3.41
C MET A 337 -17.41 -10.59 3.76
N GLY A 338 -16.13 -10.23 3.87
CA GLY A 338 -15.68 -8.89 4.20
C GLY A 338 -15.87 -7.90 3.06
N TYR A 339 -15.89 -6.61 3.40
CA TYR A 339 -16.00 -5.53 2.42
C TYR A 339 -14.88 -5.54 1.35
N HIS A 340 -13.70 -6.06 1.71
CA HIS A 340 -12.53 -6.14 0.84
C HIS A 340 -12.29 -7.54 0.22
N ALA A 341 -13.28 -8.44 0.24
CA ALA A 341 -13.12 -9.80 -0.30
C ALA A 341 -12.70 -9.80 -1.79
N GLU A 342 -13.25 -8.90 -2.60
CA GLU A 342 -12.88 -8.76 -4.02
C GLU A 342 -11.44 -8.26 -4.21
N ALA A 343 -10.96 -7.40 -3.30
CA ALA A 343 -9.57 -6.95 -3.29
C ALA A 343 -8.62 -8.12 -3.01
N ILE A 344 -8.93 -8.95 -2.01
CA ILE A 344 -8.16 -10.17 -1.72
C ILE A 344 -8.08 -11.09 -2.94
N VAL A 345 -9.22 -11.36 -3.60
CA VAL A 345 -9.27 -12.20 -4.80
C VAL A 345 -8.35 -11.64 -5.89
N THR A 346 -8.43 -10.35 -6.19
CA THR A 346 -7.60 -9.75 -7.24
C THR A 346 -6.11 -9.75 -6.89
N ARG A 347 -5.73 -9.53 -5.63
CA ARG A 347 -4.34 -9.68 -5.18
C ARG A 347 -3.80 -11.08 -5.39
N LEU A 348 -4.56 -12.11 -4.99
CA LEU A 348 -4.17 -13.50 -5.15
C LEU A 348 -4.01 -13.89 -6.63
N ARG A 349 -4.95 -13.46 -7.48
CA ARG A 349 -4.84 -13.66 -8.95
C ARG A 349 -3.57 -13.05 -9.52
N TYR A 350 -3.33 -11.78 -9.23
CA TYR A 350 -2.15 -11.09 -9.75
C TYR A 350 -0.84 -11.67 -9.20
N TYR A 351 -0.86 -12.15 -7.96
CA TYR A 351 0.28 -12.86 -7.41
C TYR A 351 0.59 -14.15 -8.17
N CYS A 352 -0.40 -15.00 -8.44
CA CYS A 352 -0.21 -16.23 -9.22
C CYS A 352 0.31 -15.97 -10.63
N ILE A 353 -0.19 -14.92 -11.28
CA ILE A 353 0.29 -14.50 -12.61
C ILE A 353 1.73 -14.06 -12.56
N ALA A 354 2.07 -13.17 -11.61
CA ALA A 354 3.43 -12.68 -11.45
C ALA A 354 4.41 -13.82 -11.13
N ALA A 355 4.00 -14.75 -10.25
CA ALA A 355 4.75 -15.95 -9.94
C ALA A 355 5.04 -16.80 -11.19
N THR A 356 4.05 -16.99 -12.06
CA THR A 356 4.22 -17.73 -13.32
C THR A 356 5.14 -16.99 -14.30
N ILE A 357 4.96 -15.67 -14.46
CA ILE A 357 5.76 -14.85 -15.40
C ILE A 357 7.23 -14.79 -14.99
N VAL A 358 7.50 -14.56 -13.70
CA VAL A 358 8.87 -14.49 -13.16
C VAL A 358 9.49 -15.89 -13.05
N GLY A 359 8.65 -16.94 -13.03
CA GLY A 359 9.06 -18.33 -12.96
C GLY A 359 9.66 -18.69 -11.60
N VAL A 360 8.90 -18.45 -10.53
CA VAL A 360 9.20 -18.95 -9.17
C VAL A 360 9.04 -20.47 -9.13
N GLN A 361 9.69 -21.13 -8.17
CA GLN A 361 9.55 -22.58 -7.96
C GLN A 361 8.35 -22.92 -7.08
N ARG A 362 8.10 -22.10 -6.06
CA ARG A 362 6.98 -22.25 -5.13
C ARG A 362 6.44 -20.88 -4.79
N LEU A 363 5.13 -20.78 -4.57
CA LEU A 363 4.54 -19.60 -3.96
C LEU A 363 5.07 -19.41 -2.53
N LEU A 364 5.20 -18.15 -2.14
CA LEU A 364 5.33 -17.73 -0.76
C LEU A 364 4.11 -18.21 0.05
N ASP A 365 4.32 -18.42 1.34
CA ASP A 365 3.22 -18.74 2.23
C ASP A 365 2.27 -17.55 2.41
N PHE A 366 1.06 -17.86 2.87
CA PHE A 366 0.03 -16.87 3.17
C PHE A 366 -0.04 -16.56 4.67
N GLU A 367 0.97 -16.96 5.45
CA GLU A 367 1.06 -16.61 6.87
C GLU A 367 1.24 -15.09 7.04
N GLY A 368 0.99 -14.57 8.24
CA GLY A 368 1.05 -13.13 8.51
C GLY A 368 -0.23 -12.35 8.12
N CYS A 369 -1.17 -12.97 7.39
CA CYS A 369 -2.53 -12.46 7.21
C CYS A 369 -3.54 -13.57 7.51
N GLU A 370 -4.26 -13.45 8.63
CA GLU A 370 -5.24 -14.45 9.06
C GLU A 370 -6.29 -14.70 7.96
N GLY A 371 -6.63 -15.97 7.68
CA GLY A 371 -7.66 -16.33 6.70
C GLY A 371 -7.20 -16.36 5.23
N LEU A 372 -6.01 -15.85 4.90
CA LEU A 372 -5.58 -15.70 3.51
C LEU A 372 -5.40 -17.06 2.79
N SER A 373 -4.91 -18.09 3.46
CA SER A 373 -4.85 -19.46 2.93
C SER A 373 -6.24 -20.01 2.56
N SER A 374 -7.24 -19.74 3.39
CA SER A 374 -8.63 -20.15 3.12
C SER A 374 -9.22 -19.38 1.94
N ALA A 375 -8.96 -18.07 1.87
CA ALA A 375 -9.38 -17.23 0.76
C ALA A 375 -8.75 -17.70 -0.57
N PHE A 376 -7.49 -18.13 -0.56
CA PHE A 376 -6.82 -18.72 -1.72
C PHE A 376 -7.50 -20.02 -2.19
N GLU A 377 -7.75 -20.95 -1.27
CA GLU A 377 -8.44 -22.20 -1.60
C GLU A 377 -9.86 -21.95 -2.12
N GLU A 378 -10.60 -21.04 -1.50
CA GLU A 378 -11.93 -20.63 -1.97
C GLU A 378 -11.85 -20.01 -3.38
N CYS A 379 -10.92 -19.10 -3.60
CA CYS A 379 -10.77 -18.43 -4.90
C CYS A 379 -10.48 -19.42 -6.04
N VAL A 380 -9.64 -20.42 -5.79
CA VAL A 380 -9.34 -21.49 -6.75
C VAL A 380 -10.55 -22.39 -6.98
N THR A 381 -11.16 -22.88 -5.90
CA THR A 381 -12.26 -23.87 -5.98
C THR A 381 -13.55 -23.31 -6.57
N THR A 382 -13.81 -22.02 -6.37
CA THR A 382 -14.93 -21.29 -7.00
C THR A 382 -14.66 -20.91 -8.45
N GLY A 383 -13.39 -20.98 -8.89
CA GLY A 383 -12.96 -20.59 -10.22
C GLY A 383 -12.74 -19.08 -10.39
N TYR A 384 -12.73 -18.31 -9.31
CA TYR A 384 -12.41 -16.88 -9.35
C TYR A 384 -10.92 -16.62 -9.59
N CYS A 385 -10.04 -17.53 -9.19
CA CYS A 385 -8.60 -17.47 -9.43
C CYS A 385 -8.11 -18.58 -10.39
N PRO A 386 -8.52 -18.60 -11.66
CA PRO A 386 -8.12 -19.67 -12.58
C PRO A 386 -6.61 -19.70 -12.82
N GLU A 387 -5.91 -18.57 -12.68
CA GLU A 387 -4.46 -18.47 -12.82
C GLU A 387 -3.69 -19.12 -11.66
N CYS A 388 -4.38 -19.42 -10.55
CA CYS A 388 -3.82 -20.07 -9.38
C CYS A 388 -4.00 -21.60 -9.38
N ASN A 389 -4.73 -22.17 -10.36
CA ASN A 389 -5.07 -23.59 -10.39
C ASN A 389 -3.82 -24.50 -10.36
N ASP A 390 -2.83 -24.22 -11.20
CA ASP A 390 -1.61 -25.03 -11.27
C ASP A 390 -0.81 -24.96 -9.97
N TRP A 391 -0.74 -23.77 -9.36
CA TRP A 391 -0.10 -23.55 -8.05
C TRP A 391 -0.79 -24.31 -6.92
N TYR A 392 -2.12 -24.34 -6.92
CA TYR A 392 -2.90 -25.11 -5.96
C TYR A 392 -2.66 -26.62 -6.10
N LEU A 393 -2.56 -27.14 -7.33
CA LEU A 393 -2.25 -28.55 -7.55
C LEU A 393 -0.84 -28.92 -7.08
N ILE A 394 0.16 -28.09 -7.38
CA ILE A 394 1.55 -28.30 -6.93
C ILE A 394 1.60 -28.39 -5.41
N SER A 395 0.98 -27.45 -4.69
CA SER A 395 0.99 -27.44 -3.22
C SER A 395 0.31 -28.68 -2.61
N LYS A 396 -0.75 -29.21 -3.22
CA LYS A 396 -1.39 -30.47 -2.77
C LYS A 396 -0.50 -31.69 -3.03
N THR A 397 0.22 -31.74 -4.15
CA THR A 397 1.11 -32.88 -4.46
C THR A 397 2.35 -32.94 -3.57
N GLU A 398 2.88 -31.80 -3.11
CA GLU A 398 4.02 -31.76 -2.18
C GLU A 398 3.66 -32.25 -0.77
N LEU A 399 2.38 -32.17 -0.36
CA LEU A 399 1.90 -32.70 0.92
C LEU A 399 1.79 -34.23 0.94
N GLU A 400 1.83 -34.90 -0.21
CA GLU A 400 1.67 -36.36 -0.32
C GLU A 400 3.00 -37.13 -0.44
N VAL A 401 4.16 -36.44 -0.51
CA VAL A 401 5.47 -37.07 -0.75
C VAL A 401 6.46 -36.75 0.37
N GLU A 402 6.86 -37.75 1.17
CA GLU A 402 8.03 -37.65 2.05
C GLU A 402 9.32 -37.43 1.23
N PRO A 403 10.31 -36.68 1.75
CA PRO A 403 11.34 -36.06 0.93
C PRO A 403 12.27 -37.11 0.33
N THR A 404 12.08 -37.39 -0.95
CA THR A 404 13.13 -37.95 -1.80
C THR A 404 13.55 -36.86 -2.77
N VAL A 405 14.86 -36.63 -2.85
CA VAL A 405 15.47 -35.63 -3.73
C VAL A 405 15.18 -36.02 -5.17
N VAL A 406 14.12 -35.44 -5.73
CA VAL A 406 13.84 -35.48 -7.17
C VAL A 406 14.41 -34.19 -7.77
N PRO A 407 15.20 -34.26 -8.86
CA PRO A 407 15.67 -33.07 -9.54
C PRO A 407 14.48 -32.22 -10.00
N ALA A 408 14.62 -30.89 -9.88
CA ALA A 408 13.60 -29.94 -10.32
C ALA A 408 13.17 -30.25 -11.77
N PRO A 409 11.86 -30.38 -12.05
CA PRO A 409 11.39 -30.53 -13.41
C PRO A 409 11.73 -29.28 -14.22
N GLU A 410 12.13 -29.47 -15.47
CA GLU A 410 12.35 -28.37 -16.41
C GLU A 410 11.05 -27.59 -16.58
N GLY A 411 11.16 -26.25 -16.54
CA GLY A 411 10.01 -25.35 -16.69
C GLY A 411 9.26 -25.58 -18.01
N PRO A 412 7.97 -25.18 -18.07
CA PRO A 412 7.12 -25.45 -19.22
C PRO A 412 7.76 -24.97 -20.53
N THR A 413 7.91 -25.89 -21.48
CA THR A 413 8.56 -25.66 -22.79
C THR A 413 7.64 -24.99 -23.82
N SER A 414 6.43 -24.60 -23.42
CA SER A 414 5.44 -23.96 -24.28
C SER A 414 5.06 -22.60 -23.71
N PRO A 415 5.00 -21.54 -24.53
CA PRO A 415 4.54 -20.24 -24.09
C PRO A 415 3.11 -20.36 -23.52
N PRO A 416 2.78 -19.60 -22.48
CA PRO A 416 1.42 -19.52 -21.95
C PRO A 416 0.42 -19.24 -23.08
N VAL A 417 -0.79 -19.76 -22.93
CA VAL A 417 -1.93 -19.38 -23.78
C VAL A 417 -1.98 -17.85 -23.88
N PRO A 418 -2.25 -17.25 -25.06
CA PRO A 418 -2.20 -15.80 -25.23
C PRO A 418 -2.97 -15.08 -24.13
N PHE A 419 -2.25 -14.22 -23.41
CA PHE A 419 -2.75 -13.39 -22.32
C PHE A 419 -3.99 -12.63 -22.76
N ARG A 420 -5.09 -12.77 -22.03
CA ARG A 420 -6.33 -12.01 -22.23
C ARG A 420 -6.25 -10.77 -21.35
N SER A 421 -6.13 -9.58 -21.94
CA SER A 421 -6.17 -8.34 -21.16
C SER A 421 -7.52 -8.19 -20.47
N TRP A 422 -7.56 -8.06 -19.14
CA TRP A 422 -8.81 -7.93 -18.36
C TRP A 422 -9.30 -6.50 -18.19
N ALA A 423 -8.84 -5.58 -19.04
CA ALA A 423 -9.42 -4.24 -19.12
C ALA A 423 -10.87 -4.22 -19.64
N ASP A 424 -11.49 -5.39 -19.90
CA ASP A 424 -12.85 -5.52 -20.44
C ASP A 424 -13.65 -6.69 -19.82
N ASP A 425 -13.46 -6.99 -18.53
CA ASP A 425 -14.35 -7.90 -17.80
C ASP A 425 -15.60 -7.13 -17.34
N SER A 426 -16.51 -6.83 -18.28
CA SER A 426 -17.82 -6.20 -18.09
C SER A 426 -18.49 -6.60 -16.74
N TRP A 427 -18.15 -5.84 -15.69
CA TRP A 427 -18.38 -6.00 -14.24
C TRP A 427 -18.19 -7.42 -13.63
N MET A 428 -17.47 -8.34 -14.28
CA MET A 428 -17.63 -9.81 -14.08
C MET A 428 -19.12 -10.29 -14.11
N ASN A 429 -19.98 -9.56 -14.85
CA ASN A 429 -21.36 -9.77 -15.31
C ASN A 429 -22.43 -10.64 -14.61
N SER A 430 -22.16 -11.27 -13.46
CA SER A 430 -23.16 -11.93 -12.61
C SER A 430 -22.50 -12.55 -11.36
N ILE A 431 -22.92 -12.15 -10.17
CA ILE A 431 -23.47 -13.18 -9.27
C ILE A 431 -25.01 -13.05 -9.32
N GLN A 432 -25.56 -12.96 -10.53
CA GLN A 432 -26.98 -12.78 -10.76
C GLN A 432 -27.74 -14.07 -10.39
N ARG A 433 -28.39 -14.02 -9.21
CA ARG A 433 -29.54 -14.80 -8.73
C ARG A 433 -29.32 -16.23 -8.21
N SER A 434 -29.05 -16.32 -6.90
CA SER A 434 -29.81 -17.15 -5.92
C SER A 434 -29.11 -17.00 -4.56
N ASP A 435 -29.70 -16.42 -3.52
CA ASP A 435 -30.72 -17.14 -2.78
C ASP A 435 -31.65 -16.20 -1.97
N SER A 436 -32.91 -16.09 -2.39
CA SER A 436 -34.04 -15.84 -1.49
C SER A 436 -35.35 -16.32 -2.12
N SER A 437 -35.37 -17.57 -2.58
CA SER A 437 -36.64 -18.26 -2.86
C SER A 437 -37.09 -19.09 -1.66
N VAL A 438 -37.31 -18.47 -0.49
CA VAL A 438 -38.23 -19.03 0.53
C VAL A 438 -38.92 -17.90 1.32
N ARG A 439 -40.03 -17.37 0.80
CA ARG A 439 -41.32 -17.38 1.52
C ARG A 439 -42.45 -16.91 0.60
N THR A 440 -43.12 -17.87 0.00
CA THR A 440 -44.54 -17.77 -0.35
C THR A 440 -45.35 -17.33 0.86
N ARG A 441 -45.93 -16.12 0.81
CA ARG A 441 -47.30 -15.88 1.29
C ARG A 441 -48.01 -14.90 0.36
N LYS A 442 -48.95 -15.43 -0.40
CA LYS A 442 -50.08 -14.68 -0.97
C LYS A 442 -50.81 -13.96 0.16
N VAL A 443 -50.95 -12.63 0.09
CA VAL A 443 -52.15 -11.93 0.58
C VAL A 443 -52.45 -10.76 -0.36
N ALA A 444 -53.74 -10.59 -0.63
CA ALA A 444 -54.38 -9.87 -1.71
C ALA A 444 -54.25 -8.33 -1.71
N LEU A 445 -54.49 -7.75 -2.89
CA LEU A 445 -54.90 -6.36 -3.09
C LEU A 445 -56.08 -6.00 -2.16
N ILE A 446 -55.93 -4.93 -1.38
CA ILE A 446 -57.03 -4.04 -1.02
C ILE A 446 -56.54 -2.59 -1.14
N THR A 447 -57.28 -1.82 -1.91
CA THR A 447 -57.19 -0.37 -2.15
C THR A 447 -57.60 0.47 -0.93
N MET A 448 -57.15 1.73 -0.95
CA MET A 448 -57.62 2.94 -0.23
C MET A 448 -56.82 3.41 0.99
N GLY A 449 -56.51 4.71 0.98
CA GLY A 449 -56.44 5.52 2.20
C GLY A 449 -55.23 6.43 2.31
N SER A 450 -55.35 7.66 1.81
CA SER A 450 -54.52 8.81 2.17
C SER A 450 -54.51 9.02 3.70
N ILE A 451 -53.36 9.39 4.29
CA ILE A 451 -53.24 10.24 5.50
C ILE A 451 -51.84 10.88 5.53
N LEU A 452 -51.86 12.18 5.82
CA LEU A 452 -50.76 13.14 6.01
C LEU A 452 -50.05 12.99 7.37
N LEU A 453 -48.98 13.81 7.55
CA LEU A 453 -48.21 14.16 8.76
C LEU A 453 -47.02 13.24 9.07
N SER A 454 -45.85 13.70 9.53
CA SER A 454 -45.21 15.01 9.69
C SER A 454 -43.78 14.76 10.22
N SER A 455 -42.81 15.59 9.81
CA SER A 455 -41.58 16.04 10.50
C SER A 455 -41.04 15.33 11.75
N VAL A 456 -39.70 15.16 11.81
CA VAL A 456 -38.70 15.45 12.90
C VAL A 456 -37.52 14.47 12.74
N LEU A 457 -36.30 14.91 12.35
CA LEU A 457 -35.18 15.48 13.12
C LEU A 457 -34.36 14.46 13.97
N LEU A 458 -33.05 14.73 14.05
CA LEU A 458 -31.92 14.08 14.75
C LEU A 458 -31.19 12.96 13.98
N SER A 459 -29.94 13.12 13.52
CA SER A 459 -28.66 13.52 14.17
C SER A 459 -27.85 12.31 14.66
N VAL A 460 -26.65 12.18 14.04
CA VAL A 460 -25.34 11.95 14.69
C VAL A 460 -25.24 10.77 15.64
N VAL A 461 -24.53 9.72 15.24
CA VAL A 461 -23.61 8.98 16.12
C VAL A 461 -22.43 8.42 15.31
N LEU A 462 -21.25 8.97 15.63
CA LEU A 462 -19.86 8.47 15.59
C LEU A 462 -19.41 7.51 14.49
#